data_AF-K4AIZ0-F1
#
_entry.id   AF-K4AIZ0-F1
#
_cell.length_a   1.000
_cell.length_b   1.000
_cell.length_c   1.000
_cell.angle_alpha   90.00
_cell.angle_beta   90.00
_cell.angle_gamma   90.00
#
_symmetry.space_group_name_H-M   'P 1'
#
loop_
_entity.id
_entity.type
_entity.pdbx_description
1 polymer ?
#
loop_
_entity_poly.entity_id
_entity_poly.type
_entity_poly.pdbx_seq_one_letter_code
_entity_poly.pdbx_strand_id
1 'polypeptide(L)'
;MATISAALAISFLPSPTRFAVPSSSSRIKRAARFRCCAEPSSQEQETSAAPPTPPPEKPERASPPSLLGISTSTWSAGVAGLGFLETGYLTYLKLTGSEAFCPISGGGCGDILDSDYSVVFGIPLPLVGLVAYGLVTALSLQENGADLLPGLDDLDIRLTLLLLATSMATASAYFLYILSTKFVGLSCSYCLLSAFLSFSLLFIRVKDFGFKRIQKFAGIQVAVAVIIALALTNSYSSATTQLKGTDDFVLEPYETEITTESSPFAISLARHLHSIGAKMYGAFWCSHCNEQKQMFGREATKILDYVECFPNGAGKGKKMTQECQAAGLEGFPTWFINGKVLSGDQELEVLAEASGFVAEGTEQSK
;
A
#
# COMPACT_ATOMS: atom_id res chain seq x y z
N MET A 1 18.30 -51.11 -20.63
CA MET A 1 17.72 -52.34 -20.06
C MET A 1 16.21 -52.15 -19.94
N ALA A 2 15.50 -53.25 -20.17
CA ALA A 2 14.07 -53.43 -20.41
C ALA A 2 13.04 -52.62 -19.60
N THR A 3 11.97 -52.30 -20.32
CA THR A 3 10.55 -52.17 -19.97
C THR A 3 10.04 -53.01 -18.80
N ILE A 4 8.96 -52.56 -18.12
CA ILE A 4 7.67 -53.30 -17.95
C ILE A 4 6.67 -52.45 -17.14
N SER A 5 5.46 -52.31 -17.69
CA SER A 5 4.20 -51.86 -17.05
C SER A 5 3.65 -52.88 -16.06
N ALA A 6 2.90 -52.44 -15.04
CA ALA A 6 1.64 -53.10 -14.64
C ALA A 6 0.87 -52.28 -13.59
N ALA A 7 -0.37 -51.94 -13.94
CA ALA A 7 -1.43 -51.62 -13.00
C ALA A 7 -1.90 -52.89 -12.28
N LEU A 8 -2.36 -52.77 -11.03
CA LEU A 8 -3.30 -53.73 -10.43
C LEU A 8 -4.12 -53.01 -9.35
N ALA A 9 -5.40 -52.81 -9.68
CA ALA A 9 -6.48 -52.55 -8.76
C ALA A 9 -6.83 -53.84 -8.01
N ILE A 10 -7.08 -53.76 -6.70
CA ILE A 10 -7.89 -54.76 -5.98
C ILE A 10 -8.78 -54.07 -4.96
N SER A 11 -10.07 -54.18 -5.24
CA SER A 11 -11.23 -53.91 -4.40
C SER A 11 -11.38 -55.00 -3.32
N PHE A 12 -11.75 -54.62 -2.09
CA PHE A 12 -12.45 -55.51 -1.15
C PHE A 12 -13.41 -54.70 -0.24
N LEU A 13 -14.69 -54.74 -0.61
CA LEU A 13 -15.88 -54.75 0.28
C LEU A 13 -16.15 -56.24 0.68
N PRO A 14 -17.14 -56.65 1.54
CA PRO A 14 -18.23 -55.90 2.22
C PRO A 14 -18.57 -56.33 3.69
N SER A 15 -19.33 -55.46 4.42
CA SER A 15 -20.49 -55.72 5.34
C SER A 15 -20.39 -56.69 6.55
N PRO A 16 -21.41 -56.81 7.46
CA PRO A 16 -22.62 -55.98 7.73
C PRO A 16 -22.85 -55.66 9.23
N THR A 17 -23.77 -54.74 9.56
CA THR A 17 -24.94 -55.07 10.40
C THR A 17 -25.99 -53.96 10.35
N ARG A 18 -27.21 -54.41 10.05
CA ARG A 18 -28.48 -53.68 9.91
C ARG A 18 -29.06 -53.37 11.29
N PHE A 19 -29.93 -52.35 11.38
CA PHE A 19 -31.32 -52.41 11.87
C PHE A 19 -31.92 -51.01 11.67
N ALA A 20 -32.72 -50.79 10.63
CA ALA A 20 -34.18 -50.98 10.55
C ALA A 20 -34.96 -49.76 11.03
N VAL A 21 -35.45 -49.00 10.05
CA VAL A 21 -36.49 -47.98 10.14
C VAL A 21 -37.86 -48.68 10.15
N PRO A 22 -38.82 -48.22 10.96
CA PRO A 22 -40.22 -48.35 10.61
C PRO A 22 -40.82 -46.99 10.26
N SER A 23 -41.33 -46.89 9.04
CA SER A 23 -42.39 -45.97 8.66
C SER A 23 -43.70 -46.51 9.23
N SER A 24 -44.46 -45.69 9.96
CA SER A 24 -45.90 -45.89 10.07
C SER A 24 -46.64 -44.57 10.32
N SER A 25 -47.58 -44.34 9.41
CA SER A 25 -48.70 -43.41 9.47
C SER A 25 -49.51 -43.53 10.76
N SER A 26 -49.89 -42.40 11.37
CA SER A 26 -51.27 -42.16 11.83
C SER A 26 -51.47 -40.74 12.36
N ARG A 27 -52.27 -39.96 11.61
CA ARG A 27 -53.49 -39.27 12.03
C ARG A 27 -53.72 -39.22 13.56
N ILE A 28 -53.93 -38.04 14.17
CA ILE A 28 -55.06 -37.70 15.09
C ILE A 28 -54.85 -36.43 15.96
N LYS A 29 -55.79 -35.49 15.77
CA LYS A 29 -56.53 -34.62 16.71
C LYS A 29 -55.89 -33.41 17.43
N ARG A 30 -56.43 -32.25 17.04
CA ARG A 30 -56.86 -31.12 17.91
C ARG A 30 -57.37 -31.59 19.28
N ALA A 31 -56.99 -30.88 20.34
CA ALA A 31 -57.90 -30.52 21.42
C ALA A 31 -57.38 -29.31 22.21
N ALA A 32 -58.34 -28.48 22.58
CA ALA A 32 -58.28 -27.18 23.23
C ALA A 32 -57.60 -27.16 24.60
N ARG A 33 -57.17 -25.95 25.00
CA ARG A 33 -57.03 -25.57 26.41
C ARG A 33 -57.95 -24.40 26.73
N PHE A 34 -58.53 -24.55 27.90
CA PHE A 34 -59.75 -24.01 28.43
C PHE A 34 -59.68 -22.53 28.82
N ARG A 35 -60.82 -21.88 28.58
CA ARG A 35 -61.29 -20.61 29.15
C ARG A 35 -61.82 -20.89 30.56
N CYS A 36 -61.48 -20.07 31.55
CA CYS A 36 -62.20 -19.99 32.83
C CYS A 36 -62.86 -18.62 32.95
N CYS A 37 -64.13 -18.66 33.36
CA CYS A 37 -65.07 -17.55 33.49
C CYS A 37 -64.97 -16.88 34.86
N ALA A 38 -65.54 -15.68 34.92
CA ALA A 38 -65.65 -14.76 36.05
C ALA A 38 -66.76 -15.12 37.05
N GLU A 39 -66.71 -14.52 38.25
CA GLU A 39 -67.89 -14.07 39.02
C GLU A 39 -67.53 -12.91 40.01
N PRO A 40 -68.49 -12.05 40.46
CA PRO A 40 -68.25 -10.67 40.90
C PRO A 40 -68.68 -10.30 42.36
N SER A 41 -68.60 -8.99 42.70
CA SER A 41 -69.13 -8.22 43.87
C SER A 41 -68.25 -8.18 45.14
N SER A 42 -68.11 -7.12 45.96
CA SER A 42 -68.73 -5.78 46.10
C SER A 42 -67.92 -4.90 47.10
N GLN A 43 -68.16 -3.56 47.05
CA GLN A 43 -68.06 -2.50 48.09
C GLN A 43 -66.78 -1.62 48.31
N GLU A 44 -66.98 -0.34 47.94
CA GLU A 44 -66.75 0.94 48.66
C GLU A 44 -65.38 1.31 49.28
N GLN A 45 -64.71 2.33 48.71
CA GLN A 45 -64.51 3.64 49.38
C GLN A 45 -63.85 4.67 48.44
N GLU A 46 -64.48 5.85 48.32
CA GLU A 46 -63.92 7.08 47.75
C GLU A 46 -62.70 7.57 48.55
N THR A 47 -61.65 8.04 47.86
CA THR A 47 -60.89 9.27 48.23
C THR A 47 -60.02 9.74 47.04
N SER A 48 -60.45 10.86 46.46
CA SER A 48 -59.68 12.01 45.93
C SER A 48 -58.24 11.86 45.38
N ALA A 49 -58.09 12.33 44.13
CA ALA A 49 -57.05 13.24 43.62
C ALA A 49 -56.06 12.75 42.53
N ALA A 50 -55.94 13.63 41.51
CA ALA A 50 -54.92 13.80 40.46
C ALA A 50 -55.15 13.12 39.07
N PRO A 51 -54.98 13.86 37.95
CA PRO A 51 -55.19 13.36 36.59
C PRO A 51 -54.03 12.46 36.13
N PRO A 52 -54.28 11.48 35.23
CA PRO A 52 -53.23 10.60 34.72
C PRO A 52 -52.28 11.36 33.77
N THR A 53 -51.00 11.32 34.11
CA THR A 53 -49.85 11.68 33.25
C THR A 53 -49.83 10.84 31.97
N PRO A 54 -49.38 11.40 30.82
CA PRO A 54 -49.25 10.65 29.57
C PRO A 54 -48.17 9.56 29.66
N PRO A 55 -48.25 8.51 28.81
CA PRO A 55 -47.36 7.34 28.86
C PRO A 55 -45.89 7.71 28.54
N PRO A 56 -44.92 6.92 29.03
CA PRO A 56 -43.52 7.28 29.00
C PRO A 56 -42.95 7.31 27.58
N GLU A 57 -42.26 8.40 27.26
CA GLU A 57 -41.40 8.54 26.09
C GLU A 57 -40.34 7.44 26.04
N LYS A 58 -40.06 6.94 24.83
CA LYS A 58 -38.94 6.01 24.57
C LYS A 58 -37.62 6.64 25.08
N PRO A 59 -36.72 5.86 25.70
CA PRO A 59 -35.47 6.40 26.20
C PRO A 59 -34.63 6.95 25.05
N GLU A 60 -34.39 8.25 25.13
CA GLU A 60 -33.50 9.03 24.28
C GLU A 60 -32.10 8.40 24.32
N ARG A 61 -31.60 8.04 23.14
CA ARG A 61 -30.30 7.38 22.94
C ARG A 61 -29.19 8.34 23.42
N ALA A 62 -28.51 7.97 24.50
CA ALA A 62 -27.42 8.74 25.08
C ALA A 62 -26.37 9.14 24.01
N SER A 63 -26.13 10.45 23.89
CA SER A 63 -25.24 11.04 22.90
C SER A 63 -23.76 10.71 23.20
N PRO A 64 -22.94 10.37 22.18
CA PRO A 64 -21.50 10.14 22.37
C PRO A 64 -20.73 11.46 22.56
N PRO A 65 -19.51 11.42 23.11
CA PRO A 65 -18.74 12.61 23.47
C PRO A 65 -18.29 13.38 22.20
N SER A 66 -18.64 14.66 22.14
CA SER A 66 -18.38 15.54 21.00
C SER A 66 -17.07 16.33 21.18
N LEU A 67 -16.09 16.09 20.31
CA LEU A 67 -15.03 17.06 20.06
C LEU A 67 -15.58 18.05 19.02
N LEU A 68 -15.70 19.33 19.39
CA LEU A 68 -16.12 20.44 18.51
C LEU A 68 -17.56 20.41 17.96
N GLY A 69 -18.48 19.63 18.55
CA GLY A 69 -19.90 19.61 18.13
C GLY A 69 -20.20 18.79 16.86
N ILE A 70 -19.22 18.06 16.34
CA ILE A 70 -19.33 17.12 15.22
C ILE A 70 -19.18 15.69 15.77
N SER A 71 -19.98 14.74 15.26
CA SER A 71 -19.91 13.33 15.66
C SER A 71 -18.53 12.72 15.40
N THR A 72 -18.04 11.87 16.32
CA THR A 72 -16.77 11.13 16.18
C THR A 72 -16.73 10.27 14.92
N SER A 73 -17.88 9.73 14.51
CA SER A 73 -18.06 9.00 13.25
C SER A 73 -17.81 9.91 12.04
N THR A 74 -18.33 11.14 12.03
CA THR A 74 -18.14 12.09 10.91
C THR A 74 -16.67 12.50 10.76
N TRP A 75 -15.98 12.76 11.88
CA TRP A 75 -14.54 13.01 11.86
C TRP A 75 -13.75 11.80 11.33
N SER A 76 -14.11 10.59 11.79
CA SER A 76 -13.47 9.36 11.31
C SER A 76 -13.68 9.16 9.81
N ALA A 77 -14.90 9.41 9.30
CA ALA A 77 -15.22 9.34 7.87
C ALA A 77 -14.43 10.36 7.06
N GLY A 78 -14.26 11.59 7.56
CA GLY A 78 -13.47 12.62 6.89
C GLY A 78 -11.98 12.28 6.81
N VAL A 79 -11.38 11.85 7.91
CA VAL A 79 -9.96 11.45 7.94
C VAL A 79 -9.73 10.21 7.08
N ALA A 80 -10.61 9.21 7.17
CA ALA A 80 -10.50 8.00 6.35
C ALA A 80 -10.74 8.28 4.87
N GLY A 81 -11.66 9.18 4.53
CA GLY A 81 -11.92 9.61 3.16
C GLY A 81 -10.72 10.31 2.54
N LEU A 82 -9.99 11.13 3.30
CA LEU A 82 -8.73 11.72 2.84
C LEU A 82 -7.66 10.64 2.56
N GLY A 83 -7.53 9.65 3.45
CA GLY A 83 -6.65 8.50 3.22
C GLY A 83 -7.05 7.66 2.00
N PHE A 84 -8.35 7.52 1.74
CA PHE A 84 -8.87 6.85 0.54
C PHE A 84 -8.46 7.60 -0.74
N LEU A 85 -8.55 8.93 -0.75
CA LEU A 85 -8.12 9.75 -1.88
C LEU A 85 -6.61 9.67 -2.10
N GLU A 86 -5.83 9.79 -1.03
CA GLU A 86 -4.37 9.65 -1.06
C GLU A 86 -3.95 8.31 -1.66
N THR A 87 -4.45 7.21 -1.09
CA THR A 87 -4.10 5.85 -1.53
C THR A 87 -4.67 5.51 -2.90
N GLY A 88 -5.80 6.12 -3.28
CA GLY A 88 -6.37 6.02 -4.62
C GLY A 88 -5.49 6.68 -5.68
N TYR A 89 -4.96 7.87 -5.37
CA TYR A 89 -4.00 8.55 -6.24
C TYR A 89 -2.73 7.71 -6.42
N LEU A 90 -2.12 7.21 -5.33
CA LEU A 90 -0.92 6.37 -5.42
C LEU A 90 -1.19 5.04 -6.16
N THR A 91 -2.37 4.45 -5.98
CA THR A 91 -2.78 3.25 -6.73
C THR A 91 -2.86 3.55 -8.22
N TYR A 92 -3.46 4.68 -8.60
CA TYR A 92 -3.53 5.11 -10.00
C TYR A 92 -2.14 5.29 -10.61
N LEU A 93 -1.23 5.99 -9.92
CA LEU A 93 0.14 6.17 -10.38
C LEU A 93 0.85 4.83 -10.60
N LYS A 94 0.75 3.92 -9.62
CA LYS A 94 1.40 2.60 -9.69
C LYS A 94 0.88 1.72 -10.83
N LEU A 95 -0.42 1.82 -11.15
CA LEU A 95 -1.03 1.06 -12.24
C LEU A 95 -0.77 1.66 -13.63
N THR A 96 -0.50 2.96 -13.70
CA THR A 96 -0.23 3.67 -14.96
C THR A 96 1.25 3.85 -15.25
N GLY A 97 2.13 3.55 -14.28
CA GLY A 97 3.57 3.80 -14.39
C GLY A 97 3.90 5.29 -14.42
N SER A 98 3.07 6.13 -13.81
CA SER A 98 3.27 7.58 -13.77
C SER A 98 4.06 8.00 -12.52
N GLU A 99 4.94 8.99 -12.67
CA GLU A 99 5.76 9.52 -11.59
C GLU A 99 4.95 10.26 -10.51
N ALA A 100 5.35 10.11 -9.24
CA ALA A 100 4.69 10.76 -8.11
C ALA A 100 5.20 12.20 -7.91
N PHE A 101 4.27 13.15 -7.76
CA PHE A 101 4.63 14.53 -7.46
C PHE A 101 5.07 14.70 -5.99
N CYS A 102 6.33 15.08 -5.77
CA CYS A 102 6.91 15.19 -4.42
C CYS A 102 7.12 16.68 -4.05
N PRO A 103 6.24 17.30 -3.24
CA PRO A 103 6.31 18.73 -2.96
C PRO A 103 7.47 19.16 -2.05
N ILE A 104 8.15 18.22 -1.39
CA ILE A 104 9.27 18.50 -0.49
C ILE A 104 10.56 18.20 -1.25
N SER A 105 11.43 19.20 -1.43
CA SER A 105 12.55 19.19 -2.37
C SER A 105 13.46 17.97 -2.21
N GLY A 106 13.68 17.25 -3.32
CA GLY A 106 14.68 16.20 -3.43
C GLY A 106 14.09 14.80 -3.62
N GLY A 107 13.53 14.52 -4.80
CA GLY A 107 13.51 13.23 -5.52
C GLY A 107 13.14 11.91 -4.82
N GLY A 108 12.85 11.86 -3.52
CA GLY A 108 12.94 10.62 -2.77
C GLY A 108 11.68 9.76 -2.73
N CYS A 109 10.46 10.30 -2.89
CA CYS A 109 9.28 9.43 -2.77
C CYS A 109 9.21 8.41 -3.89
N GLY A 110 9.66 8.74 -5.11
CA GLY A 110 9.67 7.82 -6.26
C GLY A 110 10.42 6.53 -5.91
N ASP A 111 11.66 6.67 -5.43
CA ASP A 111 12.49 5.54 -4.99
C ASP A 111 11.78 4.64 -3.96
N ILE A 112 11.08 5.22 -2.99
CA ILE A 112 10.30 4.45 -2.00
C ILE A 112 9.09 3.78 -2.65
N LEU A 113 8.33 4.52 -3.47
CA LEU A 113 7.09 4.07 -4.10
C LEU A 113 7.32 3.04 -5.21
N ASP A 114 8.53 2.98 -5.77
CA ASP A 114 8.94 1.99 -6.76
C ASP A 114 9.82 0.86 -6.23
N SER A 115 10.27 0.96 -4.97
CA SER A 115 10.96 -0.13 -4.30
C SER A 115 10.09 -1.39 -4.10
N ASP A 116 10.75 -2.52 -3.78
CA ASP A 116 10.10 -3.78 -3.39
C ASP A 116 9.18 -3.64 -2.16
N TYR A 117 9.37 -2.59 -1.35
CA TYR A 117 8.52 -2.33 -0.19
C TYR A 117 7.15 -1.76 -0.57
N SER A 118 6.99 -1.29 -1.81
CA SER A 118 5.72 -0.82 -2.38
C SER A 118 4.72 -1.93 -2.71
N VAL A 119 5.11 -3.19 -2.55
CA VAL A 119 4.30 -4.37 -2.82
C VAL A 119 4.26 -5.27 -1.59
N VAL A 120 3.06 -5.73 -1.20
CA VAL A 120 2.84 -6.65 -0.08
C VAL A 120 2.10 -7.88 -0.61
N PHE A 121 2.64 -9.08 -0.39
CA PHE A 121 2.12 -10.33 -0.97
C PHE A 121 1.83 -10.28 -2.49
N GLY A 122 2.63 -9.53 -3.26
CA GLY A 122 2.44 -9.35 -4.72
C GLY A 122 1.36 -8.33 -5.11
N ILE A 123 0.72 -7.68 -4.13
CA ILE A 123 -0.31 -6.67 -4.33
C ILE A 123 0.30 -5.29 -4.04
N PRO A 124 0.09 -4.27 -4.90
CA PRO A 124 0.51 -2.90 -4.59
C PRO A 124 -0.01 -2.45 -3.23
N LEU A 125 0.89 -2.04 -2.36
CA LEU A 125 0.57 -1.51 -1.03
C LEU A 125 -0.48 -0.38 -1.07
N PRO A 126 -0.43 0.60 -2.00
CA PRO A 126 -1.48 1.63 -2.05
C PRO A 126 -2.87 1.06 -2.32
N LEU A 127 -3.00 -0.08 -3.02
CA LEU A 127 -4.29 -0.74 -3.22
C LEU A 127 -4.84 -1.34 -1.92
N VAL A 128 -3.96 -1.92 -1.09
CA VAL A 128 -4.34 -2.41 0.25
C VAL A 128 -4.80 -1.24 1.13
N GLY A 129 -4.07 -0.12 1.08
CA GLY A 129 -4.47 1.13 1.73
C GLY A 129 -5.83 1.64 1.28
N LEU A 130 -6.08 1.64 -0.04
CA LEU A 130 -7.35 2.06 -0.63
C LEU A 130 -8.53 1.26 -0.09
N VAL A 131 -8.38 -0.07 -0.02
CA VAL A 131 -9.42 -0.95 0.55
C VAL A 131 -9.61 -0.68 2.04
N ALA A 132 -8.53 -0.55 2.81
CA ALA A 132 -8.61 -0.31 4.25
C ALA A 132 -9.29 1.03 4.59
N TYR A 133 -8.83 2.13 3.98
CA TYR A 133 -9.45 3.45 4.16
C TYR A 133 -10.89 3.50 3.64
N GLY A 134 -11.19 2.80 2.54
CA GLY A 134 -12.55 2.66 2.01
C GLY A 134 -13.49 1.96 2.98
N LEU A 135 -13.04 0.84 3.58
CA LEU A 135 -13.81 0.12 4.60
C LEU A 135 -14.07 0.96 5.85
N VAL A 136 -13.05 1.67 6.35
CA VAL A 136 -13.22 2.57 7.51
C VAL A 136 -14.20 3.71 7.18
N THR A 137 -14.14 4.27 5.97
CA THR A 137 -15.07 5.30 5.51
C THR A 137 -16.50 4.76 5.46
N ALA A 138 -16.71 3.60 4.83
CA ALA A 138 -18.01 2.95 4.71
C ALA A 138 -18.64 2.64 6.09
N LEU A 139 -17.88 2.01 6.99
CA LEU A 139 -18.35 1.67 8.34
C LEU A 139 -18.61 2.93 9.19
N SER A 140 -17.79 3.97 9.04
CA SER A 140 -18.02 5.23 9.74
C SER A 140 -19.31 5.91 9.26
N LEU A 141 -19.62 5.88 7.96
CA LEU A 141 -20.89 6.40 7.43
C LEU A 141 -22.09 5.56 7.88
N GLN A 142 -21.92 4.24 8.02
CA GLN A 142 -22.95 3.35 8.51
C GLN A 142 -23.33 3.63 9.98
N GLU A 143 -22.36 3.99 10.84
CA GLU A 143 -22.66 4.46 12.21
C GLU A 143 -23.62 5.66 12.24
N ASN A 144 -23.65 6.47 11.19
CA ASN A 144 -24.53 7.64 11.05
C ASN A 144 -25.86 7.33 10.33
N GLY A 145 -26.18 6.06 10.07
CA GLY A 145 -27.49 5.64 9.53
C GLY A 145 -27.51 5.34 8.02
N ALA A 146 -26.36 5.19 7.36
CA ALA A 146 -26.30 4.63 6.02
C ALA A 146 -26.35 3.08 6.08
N ASP A 147 -27.46 2.46 5.70
CA ASP A 147 -27.60 0.99 5.67
C ASP A 147 -26.75 0.38 4.54
N LEU A 148 -25.44 0.23 4.77
CA LEU A 148 -24.50 -0.34 3.80
C LEU A 148 -24.26 -1.86 4.03
N LEU A 149 -24.24 -2.31 5.30
CA LEU A 149 -24.10 -3.73 5.68
C LEU A 149 -25.17 -4.12 6.72
N PRO A 150 -26.32 -4.63 6.30
CA PRO A 150 -27.40 -4.98 7.21
C PRO A 150 -27.00 -6.20 8.09
N GLY A 151 -27.05 -6.04 9.42
CA GLY A 151 -26.90 -7.14 10.38
C GLY A 151 -25.78 -7.01 11.44
N LEU A 152 -25.06 -5.89 11.50
CA LEU A 152 -24.04 -5.63 12.52
C LEU A 152 -24.61 -4.76 13.66
N ASP A 153 -24.37 -5.16 14.92
CA ASP A 153 -24.73 -4.35 16.09
C ASP A 153 -23.78 -3.13 16.24
N ASP A 154 -24.24 -2.04 16.89
CA ASP A 154 -23.44 -0.81 17.10
C ASP A 154 -22.09 -1.09 17.81
N LEU A 155 -22.09 -2.04 18.75
CA LEU A 155 -20.88 -2.46 19.45
C LEU A 155 -19.89 -3.18 18.53
N ASP A 156 -20.39 -4.00 17.60
CA ASP A 156 -19.58 -4.75 16.64
C ASP A 156 -18.94 -3.80 15.62
N ILE A 157 -19.69 -2.78 15.16
CA ILE A 157 -19.17 -1.76 14.25
C ILE A 157 -18.05 -0.95 14.92
N ARG A 158 -18.28 -0.44 16.13
CA ARG A 158 -17.26 0.33 16.89
C ARG A 158 -16.01 -0.50 17.18
N LEU A 159 -16.17 -1.77 17.56
CA LEU A 159 -15.05 -2.66 17.83
C LEU A 159 -14.29 -2.99 16.53
N THR A 160 -15.00 -3.24 15.43
CA THR A 160 -14.40 -3.47 14.11
C THR A 160 -13.59 -2.27 13.66
N LEU A 161 -14.13 -1.06 13.79
CA LEU A 161 -13.44 0.19 13.47
C LEU A 161 -12.18 0.41 14.32
N LEU A 162 -12.24 0.08 15.61
CA LEU A 162 -11.07 0.13 16.49
C LEU A 162 -9.99 -0.87 16.04
N LEU A 163 -10.36 -2.11 15.70
CA LEU A 163 -9.43 -3.13 15.21
C LEU A 163 -8.80 -2.74 13.87
N LEU A 164 -9.59 -2.21 12.93
CA LEU A 164 -9.10 -1.69 11.65
C LEU A 164 -8.12 -0.53 11.86
N ALA A 165 -8.47 0.44 12.70
CA ALA A 165 -7.59 1.57 13.00
C ALA A 165 -6.26 1.13 13.63
N THR A 166 -6.29 0.16 14.56
CA THR A 166 -5.08 -0.42 15.15
C THR A 166 -4.23 -1.15 14.13
N SER A 167 -4.86 -1.92 13.23
CA SER A 167 -4.17 -2.60 12.13
C SER A 167 -3.43 -1.59 11.23
N MET A 168 -4.14 -0.54 10.80
CA MET A 168 -3.58 0.51 9.93
C MET A 168 -2.46 1.28 10.62
N ALA A 169 -2.63 1.68 11.88
CA ALA A 169 -1.60 2.36 12.65
C ALA A 169 -0.35 1.48 12.86
N THR A 170 -0.55 0.18 13.10
CA THR A 170 0.56 -0.78 13.23
C THR A 170 1.32 -0.92 11.92
N ALA A 171 0.60 -1.05 10.79
CA ALA A 171 1.21 -1.10 9.48
C ALA A 171 1.98 0.19 9.16
N SER A 172 1.39 1.36 9.41
CA SER A 172 2.07 2.64 9.25
C SER A 172 3.33 2.77 10.12
N ALA A 173 3.29 2.32 11.39
CA ALA A 173 4.47 2.29 12.25
C ALA A 173 5.58 1.39 11.68
N TYR A 174 5.21 0.23 11.14
CA TYR A 174 6.13 -0.69 10.49
C TYR A 174 6.77 -0.08 9.23
N PHE A 175 5.99 0.61 8.41
CA PHE A 175 6.51 1.30 7.21
C PHE A 175 7.42 2.48 7.56
N LEU A 176 7.11 3.23 8.62
CA LEU A 176 8.03 4.27 9.13
C LEU A 176 9.34 3.66 9.66
N TYR A 177 9.26 2.49 10.30
CA TYR A 177 10.46 1.75 10.70
C TYR A 177 11.31 1.34 9.48
N ILE A 178 10.70 0.83 8.40
CA ILE A 178 11.41 0.54 7.14
C ILE A 178 12.02 1.82 6.57
N LEU A 179 11.24 2.90 6.45
CA LEU A 179 11.70 4.19 5.90
C LEU A 179 12.94 4.67 6.65
N SER A 180 12.91 4.63 7.99
CA SER A 180 14.01 5.09 8.83
C SER A 180 15.26 4.19 8.79
N THR A 181 15.11 2.90 8.49
CA THR A 181 16.23 1.93 8.59
C THR A 181 16.80 1.52 7.24
N LYS A 182 15.98 1.51 6.18
CA LYS A 182 16.36 1.06 4.83
C LYS A 182 16.60 2.22 3.88
N PHE A 183 15.95 3.36 4.09
CA PHE A 183 16.00 4.52 3.19
C PHE A 183 16.57 5.74 3.92
N VAL A 184 17.76 5.59 4.50
CA VAL A 184 18.41 6.64 5.26
C VAL A 184 18.72 7.83 4.35
N GLY A 185 18.21 9.01 4.70
CA GLY A 185 18.42 10.25 3.94
C GLY A 185 17.33 10.57 2.91
N LEU A 186 16.36 9.67 2.71
CA LEU A 186 15.21 9.91 1.84
C LEU A 186 13.96 10.20 2.67
N SER A 187 13.11 11.09 2.17
CA SER A 187 11.84 11.44 2.81
C SER A 187 10.66 11.18 1.88
N CYS A 188 9.67 10.43 2.37
CA CYS A 188 8.45 10.16 1.62
C CYS A 188 7.25 10.94 2.20
N SER A 189 6.83 12.04 1.55
CA SER A 189 5.72 12.88 2.03
C SER A 189 4.39 12.14 2.12
N TYR A 190 4.10 11.28 1.13
CA TYR A 190 2.91 10.43 1.13
C TYR A 190 2.92 9.40 2.27
N CYS A 191 4.07 8.77 2.53
CA CYS A 191 4.19 7.80 3.62
C CYS A 191 3.97 8.45 4.99
N LEU A 192 4.47 9.68 5.18
CA LEU A 192 4.28 10.48 6.39
C LEU A 192 2.82 10.94 6.56
N LEU A 193 2.19 11.39 5.47
CA LEU A 193 0.78 11.76 5.47
C LEU A 193 -0.10 10.56 5.83
N SER A 194 0.10 9.41 5.19
CA SER A 194 -0.64 8.19 5.50
C SER A 194 -0.44 7.74 6.95
N ALA A 195 0.79 7.83 7.48
CA ALA A 195 1.04 7.54 8.89
C ALA A 195 0.27 8.49 9.83
N PHE A 196 0.29 9.79 9.53
CA PHE A 196 -0.45 10.79 10.30
C PHE A 196 -1.96 10.50 10.30
N LEU A 197 -2.53 10.12 9.14
CA LEU A 197 -3.95 9.76 9.03
C LEU A 197 -4.29 8.50 9.84
N SER A 198 -3.49 7.43 9.73
CA SER A 198 -3.67 6.19 10.51
C SER A 198 -3.63 6.43 12.02
N PHE A 199 -2.63 7.17 12.52
CA PHE A 199 -2.52 7.47 13.95
C PHE A 199 -3.66 8.38 14.44
N SER A 200 -4.10 9.32 13.61
CA SER A 200 -5.25 10.18 13.91
C SER A 200 -6.54 9.37 14.04
N LEU A 201 -6.78 8.40 13.14
CA LEU A 201 -7.92 7.49 13.23
C LEU A 201 -7.88 6.65 14.50
N LEU A 202 -6.73 6.06 14.82
CA LEU A 202 -6.57 5.30 16.06
C LEU A 202 -6.87 6.17 17.28
N PHE A 203 -6.36 7.41 17.32
CA PHE A 203 -6.61 8.34 18.41
C PHE A 203 -8.08 8.70 18.58
N ILE A 204 -8.79 8.99 17.47
CA ILE A 204 -10.22 9.27 17.48
C ILE A 204 -10.99 8.06 18.03
N ARG A 205 -10.69 6.85 17.56
CA ARG A 205 -11.37 5.62 17.98
C ARG A 205 -11.06 5.22 19.42
N VAL A 206 -9.84 5.43 19.90
CA VAL A 206 -9.47 5.23 21.31
C VAL A 206 -10.27 6.17 22.23
N LYS A 207 -10.45 7.42 21.81
CA LYS A 207 -11.27 8.40 22.56
C LYS A 207 -12.75 8.04 22.57
N ASP A 208 -13.30 7.62 21.43
CA ASP A 208 -14.71 7.24 21.32
C ASP A 208 -15.05 5.98 22.15
N PHE A 209 -14.18 4.97 22.11
CA PHE A 209 -14.42 3.70 22.81
C PHE A 209 -14.19 3.80 24.33
N GLY A 210 -13.32 4.71 24.77
CA GLY A 210 -13.02 5.00 26.17
C GLY A 210 -12.07 4.00 26.83
N PHE A 211 -11.14 4.52 27.65
CA PHE A 211 -10.02 3.76 28.21
C PHE A 211 -10.44 2.52 29.04
N LYS A 212 -11.50 2.64 29.86
CA LYS A 212 -12.01 1.53 30.69
C LYS A 212 -12.54 0.35 29.86
N ARG A 213 -13.12 0.65 28.69
CA ARG A 213 -13.65 -0.39 27.78
C ARG A 213 -12.52 -1.00 26.96
N ILE A 214 -11.55 -0.18 26.52
CA ILE A 214 -10.35 -0.65 25.81
C ILE A 214 -9.56 -1.64 26.64
N GLN A 215 -9.41 -1.43 27.95
CA GLN A 215 -8.72 -2.40 28.83
C GLN A 215 -9.32 -3.81 28.77
N LYS A 216 -10.63 -3.94 28.54
CA LYS A 216 -11.28 -5.26 28.39
C LYS A 216 -10.92 -5.95 27.08
N PHE A 217 -10.63 -5.20 26.03
CA PHE A 217 -10.31 -5.70 24.69
C PHE A 217 -8.83 -5.54 24.32
N ALA A 218 -7.98 -5.11 25.26
CA ALA A 218 -6.57 -4.85 25.04
C ALA A 218 -5.83 -6.10 24.51
N GLY A 219 -6.20 -7.29 25.01
CA GLY A 219 -5.64 -8.55 24.52
C GLY A 219 -5.88 -8.76 23.02
N ILE A 220 -7.08 -8.45 22.53
CA ILE A 220 -7.42 -8.57 21.09
C ILE A 220 -6.66 -7.52 20.28
N GLN A 221 -6.58 -6.28 20.76
CA GLN A 221 -5.85 -5.20 20.09
C GLN A 221 -4.36 -5.53 19.95
N VAL A 222 -3.72 -6.00 21.02
CA VAL A 222 -2.32 -6.45 21.00
C VAL A 222 -2.14 -7.64 20.07
N ALA A 223 -3.06 -8.62 20.10
CA ALA A 223 -3.02 -9.77 19.20
C ALA A 223 -3.07 -9.33 17.73
N VAL A 224 -3.98 -8.42 17.35
CA VAL A 224 -4.07 -7.88 15.99
C VAL A 224 -2.79 -7.14 15.60
N ALA A 225 -2.28 -6.26 16.46
CA ALA A 225 -1.04 -5.55 16.18
C ALA A 225 0.14 -6.52 15.95
N VAL A 226 0.28 -7.55 16.80
CA VAL A 226 1.30 -8.59 16.64
C VAL A 226 1.10 -9.38 15.35
N ILE A 227 -0.13 -9.78 15.03
CA ILE A 227 -0.44 -10.51 13.79
C ILE A 227 -0.06 -9.67 12.56
N ILE A 228 -0.40 -8.38 12.55
CA ILE A 228 -0.06 -7.48 11.43
C ILE A 228 1.45 -7.29 11.33
N ALA A 229 2.14 -7.04 12.43
CA ALA A 229 3.60 -6.91 12.45
C ALA A 229 4.29 -8.19 11.96
N LEU A 230 3.82 -9.36 12.37
CA LEU A 230 4.33 -10.66 11.91
C LEU A 230 4.00 -10.92 10.44
N ALA A 231 2.79 -10.56 9.97
CA ALA A 231 2.39 -10.74 8.58
C ALA A 231 3.23 -9.85 7.65
N LEU A 232 3.43 -8.58 8.01
CA LEU A 232 4.31 -7.66 7.28
C LEU A 232 5.76 -8.15 7.33
N THR A 233 6.24 -8.55 8.52
CA THR A 233 7.58 -9.15 8.65
C THR A 233 7.71 -10.38 7.77
N ASN A 234 6.71 -11.27 7.71
CA ASN A 234 6.77 -12.43 6.85
C ASN A 234 6.78 -12.05 5.36
N SER A 235 5.91 -11.13 4.94
CA SER A 235 5.85 -10.61 3.56
C SER A 235 7.18 -10.00 3.13
N TYR A 236 7.72 -9.09 3.93
CA TYR A 236 8.98 -8.42 3.62
C TYR A 236 10.19 -9.28 3.95
N SER A 237 10.07 -10.30 4.80
CA SER A 237 11.11 -11.33 4.97
C SER A 237 11.19 -12.25 3.77
N SER A 238 10.11 -12.45 3.01
CA SER A 238 10.13 -13.13 1.71
C SER A 238 10.74 -12.26 0.61
N ALA A 239 10.49 -10.94 0.62
CA ALA A 239 11.33 -9.99 -0.13
C ALA A 239 12.81 -10.08 0.32
N THR A 240 13.03 -10.26 1.63
CA THR A 240 14.34 -10.55 2.21
C THR A 240 14.83 -11.98 1.90
N THR A 241 14.00 -12.90 1.38
CA THR A 241 14.38 -14.30 1.10
C THR A 241 14.87 -14.46 -0.34
N GLN A 242 14.43 -13.58 -1.24
CA GLN A 242 15.17 -13.24 -2.46
C GLN A 242 16.54 -12.57 -2.15
N LEU A 243 16.67 -11.95 -0.96
CA LEU A 243 17.92 -11.38 -0.42
C LEU A 243 18.65 -12.27 0.63
N LYS A 244 18.13 -13.45 1.00
CA LYS A 244 18.81 -14.42 1.89
C LYS A 244 19.59 -15.46 1.09
N GLY A 245 19.77 -15.22 -0.21
CA GLY A 245 21.04 -15.46 -0.83
C GLY A 245 21.99 -14.32 -0.43
N THR A 246 22.76 -14.54 0.63
CA THR A 246 23.91 -13.73 1.11
C THR A 246 23.60 -12.36 1.76
N ASP A 247 24.03 -12.21 3.03
CA ASP A 247 24.28 -10.94 3.73
C ASP A 247 25.45 -10.14 3.10
N ASP A 248 25.46 -10.08 1.77
CA ASP A 248 26.45 -9.44 0.93
C ASP A 248 25.78 -9.05 -0.39
N PHE A 249 24.98 -7.97 -0.39
CA PHE A 249 24.47 -7.41 -1.64
C PHE A 249 25.68 -6.92 -2.44
N VAL A 250 26.16 -7.77 -3.35
CA VAL A 250 27.19 -7.47 -4.34
C VAL A 250 26.48 -7.59 -5.68
N LEU A 251 26.19 -6.45 -6.31
CA LEU A 251 25.72 -6.43 -7.68
C LEU A 251 26.90 -6.72 -8.59
N GLU A 252 26.88 -7.85 -9.28
CA GLU A 252 27.84 -8.11 -10.34
C GLU A 252 27.53 -7.23 -11.56
N PRO A 253 28.55 -6.70 -12.27
CA PRO A 253 28.34 -5.96 -13.50
C PRO A 253 27.57 -6.80 -14.51
N TYR A 254 26.52 -6.21 -15.07
CA TYR A 254 25.81 -6.75 -16.22
C TYR A 254 25.67 -5.67 -17.28
N GLU A 255 25.62 -6.10 -18.55
CA GLU A 255 25.38 -5.17 -19.64
C GLU A 255 23.88 -5.05 -19.88
N THR A 256 23.39 -3.82 -19.93
CA THR A 256 22.02 -3.52 -20.36
C THR A 256 21.96 -3.44 -21.88
N GLU A 257 21.07 -4.20 -22.51
CA GLU A 257 20.86 -4.12 -23.95
C GLU A 257 20.14 -2.82 -24.34
N ILE A 258 20.73 -2.07 -25.27
CA ILE A 258 20.07 -0.92 -25.90
C ILE A 258 19.23 -1.45 -27.06
N THR A 259 17.92 -1.31 -26.97
CA THR A 259 16.99 -1.91 -27.94
C THR A 259 16.56 -0.90 -29.01
N THR A 260 16.71 0.40 -28.74
CA THR A 260 16.37 1.48 -29.68
C THR A 260 17.42 1.66 -30.78
N GLU A 261 16.96 2.03 -31.98
CA GLU A 261 17.83 2.42 -33.09
C GLU A 261 18.23 3.90 -32.95
N SER A 262 19.45 4.23 -33.36
CA SER A 262 19.93 5.61 -33.29
C SER A 262 19.40 6.45 -34.46
N SER A 263 18.89 7.63 -34.15
CA SER A 263 18.54 8.61 -35.18
C SER A 263 19.79 9.26 -35.78
N PRO A 264 19.72 9.81 -37.01
CA PRO A 264 20.82 10.58 -37.59
C PRO A 264 21.28 11.75 -36.71
N PHE A 265 20.32 12.37 -36.00
CA PHE A 265 20.59 13.42 -35.03
C PHE A 265 21.40 12.88 -33.84
N ALA A 266 20.96 11.78 -33.22
CA ALA A 266 21.64 11.16 -32.09
C ALA A 266 23.08 10.75 -32.43
N ILE A 267 23.29 10.18 -33.62
CA ILE A 267 24.63 9.80 -34.10
C ILE A 267 25.52 11.04 -34.26
N SER A 268 25.00 12.10 -34.87
CA SER A 268 25.77 13.34 -35.12
C SER A 268 26.09 14.06 -33.82
N LEU A 269 25.12 14.13 -32.90
CA LEU A 269 25.31 14.69 -31.56
C LEU A 269 26.33 13.88 -30.75
N ALA A 270 26.25 12.54 -30.76
CA ALA A 270 27.21 11.70 -30.05
C ALA A 270 28.64 11.88 -30.56
N ARG A 271 28.84 12.02 -31.88
CA ARG A 271 30.14 12.35 -32.47
C ARG A 271 30.64 13.72 -32.02
N HIS A 272 29.76 14.72 -31.98
CA HIS A 272 30.11 16.06 -31.49
C HIS A 272 30.52 16.03 -30.02
N LEU A 273 29.70 15.41 -29.16
CA LEU A 273 29.98 15.23 -27.73
C LEU A 273 31.33 14.54 -27.50
N HIS A 274 31.61 13.47 -28.22
CA HIS A 274 32.92 12.81 -28.19
C HIS A 274 34.06 13.74 -28.63
N SER A 275 33.87 14.51 -29.72
CA SER A 275 34.90 15.41 -30.25
C SER A 275 35.30 16.55 -29.29
N ILE A 276 34.37 16.98 -28.43
CA ILE A 276 34.61 18.02 -27.41
C ILE A 276 35.01 17.42 -26.05
N GLY A 277 35.11 16.09 -25.94
CA GLY A 277 35.44 15.38 -24.70
C GLY A 277 34.34 15.46 -23.63
N ALA A 278 33.08 15.58 -24.04
CA ALA A 278 31.96 15.55 -23.13
C ALA A 278 31.79 14.14 -22.55
N LYS A 279 31.72 14.05 -21.21
CA LYS A 279 31.64 12.77 -20.50
C LYS A 279 30.28 12.57 -19.85
N MET A 280 29.76 11.35 -19.94
CA MET A 280 28.63 10.90 -19.14
C MET A 280 29.11 9.93 -18.07
N TYR A 281 29.00 10.31 -16.81
CA TYR A 281 29.28 9.44 -15.67
C TYR A 281 28.01 8.71 -15.26
N GLY A 282 28.11 7.39 -15.07
CA GLY A 282 26.96 6.59 -14.64
C GLY A 282 27.37 5.28 -13.98
N ALA A 283 26.37 4.44 -13.74
CA ALA A 283 26.55 3.10 -13.20
C ALA A 283 25.75 2.07 -14.00
N PHE A 284 26.23 0.82 -14.08
CA PHE A 284 25.56 -0.22 -14.87
C PHE A 284 24.13 -0.56 -14.40
N TRP A 285 23.83 -0.34 -13.11
CA TRP A 285 22.52 -0.59 -12.51
C TRP A 285 21.59 0.62 -12.51
N CYS A 286 22.01 1.76 -13.07
CA CYS A 286 21.26 3.01 -13.04
C CYS A 286 20.22 3.04 -14.17
N SER A 287 18.93 3.10 -13.80
CA SER A 287 17.80 3.17 -14.74
C SER A 287 17.89 4.39 -15.66
N HIS A 288 18.05 5.59 -15.10
CA HIS A 288 18.21 6.84 -15.87
C HIS A 288 19.42 6.80 -16.81
N CYS A 289 20.49 6.11 -16.44
CA CYS A 289 21.65 5.93 -17.29
C CYS A 289 21.33 5.01 -18.48
N ASN A 290 20.49 3.98 -18.28
CA ASN A 290 19.98 3.17 -19.37
C ASN A 290 19.03 3.99 -20.27
N GLU A 291 18.09 4.73 -19.69
CA GLU A 291 17.16 5.60 -20.42
C GLU A 291 17.89 6.61 -21.31
N GLN A 292 18.89 7.30 -20.77
CA GLN A 292 19.75 8.19 -21.57
C GLN A 292 20.41 7.45 -22.75
N LYS A 293 20.92 6.24 -22.54
CA LYS A 293 21.49 5.41 -23.63
C LYS A 293 20.41 4.97 -24.63
N GLN A 294 19.18 4.68 -24.21
CA GLN A 294 18.06 4.39 -25.11
C GLN A 294 17.68 5.60 -25.94
N MET A 295 17.75 6.83 -25.41
CA MET A 295 17.51 8.05 -26.21
C MET A 295 18.52 8.21 -27.34
N PHE A 296 19.79 7.88 -27.10
CA PHE A 296 20.82 7.87 -28.15
C PHE A 296 20.71 6.68 -29.10
N GLY A 297 20.29 5.52 -28.61
CA GLY A 297 20.19 4.27 -29.36
C GLY A 297 21.52 3.54 -29.55
N ARG A 298 21.46 2.37 -30.19
CA ARG A 298 22.55 1.38 -30.26
C ARG A 298 23.84 1.88 -30.90
N GLU A 299 23.77 2.70 -31.95
CA GLU A 299 24.97 3.15 -32.68
C GLU A 299 25.61 4.33 -31.99
N ALA A 300 24.81 5.34 -31.63
CA ALA A 300 25.29 6.56 -31.00
C ALA A 300 25.85 6.30 -29.60
N THR A 301 25.25 5.40 -28.82
CA THR A 301 25.76 5.03 -27.48
C THR A 301 27.19 4.49 -27.52
N LYS A 302 27.59 3.81 -28.60
CA LYS A 302 28.97 3.30 -28.77
C LYS A 302 30.00 4.40 -29.02
N ILE A 303 29.54 5.60 -29.38
CA ILE A 303 30.38 6.77 -29.67
C ILE A 303 30.58 7.62 -28.41
N LEU A 304 29.63 7.57 -27.47
CA LEU A 304 29.68 8.39 -26.25
C LEU A 304 30.86 8.03 -25.35
N ASP A 305 31.48 9.04 -24.76
CA ASP A 305 32.47 8.88 -23.69
C ASP A 305 31.75 8.62 -22.35
N TYR A 306 31.25 7.39 -22.19
CA TYR A 306 30.64 6.91 -20.95
C TYR A 306 31.70 6.42 -19.96
N VAL A 307 31.65 6.95 -18.73
CA VAL A 307 32.49 6.49 -17.61
C VAL A 307 31.65 5.63 -16.67
N GLU A 308 31.95 4.34 -16.64
CA GLU A 308 31.39 3.40 -15.67
C GLU A 308 32.04 3.61 -14.30
N CYS A 309 31.26 4.08 -13.34
CA CYS A 309 31.76 4.38 -12.01
C CYS A 309 31.95 3.14 -11.14
N PHE A 310 31.37 2.00 -11.50
CA PHE A 310 31.45 0.75 -10.73
C PHE A 310 31.70 -0.48 -11.60
N PRO A 311 32.83 -0.53 -12.32
CA PRO A 311 33.13 -1.61 -13.26
C PRO A 311 33.34 -2.98 -12.58
N ASN A 312 33.55 -2.99 -11.26
CA ASN A 312 33.76 -4.20 -10.47
C ASN A 312 32.52 -4.65 -9.69
N GLY A 313 31.37 -4.02 -9.93
CA GLY A 313 30.13 -4.25 -9.22
C GLY A 313 29.80 -3.17 -8.20
N ALA A 314 28.58 -3.20 -7.69
CA ALA A 314 28.13 -2.38 -6.57
C ALA A 314 28.06 -3.20 -5.29
N GLY A 315 28.07 -2.54 -4.13
CA GLY A 315 27.80 -3.20 -2.85
C GLY A 315 29.02 -3.39 -1.94
N LYS A 316 28.93 -4.31 -0.98
CA LYS A 316 29.93 -4.41 0.10
C LYS A 316 31.32 -4.72 -0.46
N GLY A 317 32.31 -3.96 -0.02
CA GLY A 317 33.70 -4.10 -0.45
C GLY A 317 33.99 -3.61 -1.87
N LYS A 318 32.97 -3.29 -2.67
CA LYS A 318 33.13 -2.65 -3.98
C LYS A 318 33.22 -1.14 -3.79
N LYS A 319 34.13 -0.51 -4.53
CA LYS A 319 34.37 0.93 -4.47
C LYS A 319 34.18 1.54 -5.84
N MET A 320 33.60 2.73 -5.85
CA MET A 320 33.55 3.59 -7.03
C MET A 320 34.97 3.85 -7.55
N THR A 321 35.14 4.00 -8.86
CA THR A 321 36.44 4.33 -9.45
C THR A 321 36.98 5.66 -8.90
N GLN A 322 38.31 5.79 -8.83
CA GLN A 322 38.94 7.01 -8.36
C GLN A 322 38.59 8.23 -9.22
N GLU A 323 38.40 8.02 -10.54
CA GLU A 323 37.96 9.08 -11.46
C GLU A 323 36.59 9.63 -11.05
N CYS A 324 35.60 8.78 -10.80
CA CYS A 324 34.27 9.22 -10.38
C CYS A 324 34.26 9.83 -8.96
N GLN A 325 35.11 9.34 -8.05
CA GLN A 325 35.26 9.95 -6.72
C GLN A 325 35.86 11.35 -6.80
N ALA A 326 36.88 11.54 -7.63
CA ALA A 326 37.52 12.83 -7.83
C ALA A 326 36.61 13.83 -8.57
N ALA A 327 35.67 13.34 -9.39
CA ALA A 327 34.71 14.17 -10.10
C ALA A 327 33.62 14.79 -9.20
N GLY A 328 33.45 14.32 -7.96
CA GLY A 328 32.51 14.91 -7.01
C GLY A 328 31.04 14.79 -7.41
N LEU A 329 30.66 13.63 -7.98
CA LEU A 329 29.31 13.39 -8.51
C LEU A 329 28.25 13.38 -7.40
N GLU A 330 27.16 14.11 -7.58
CA GLU A 330 26.00 14.10 -6.66
C GLU A 330 25.03 12.94 -6.96
N GLY A 331 25.01 12.44 -8.20
CA GLY A 331 24.15 11.36 -8.66
C GLY A 331 24.47 10.87 -10.07
N PHE A 332 23.67 9.94 -10.58
CA PHE A 332 23.81 9.39 -11.93
C PHE A 332 22.51 9.50 -12.75
N PRO A 333 22.59 9.67 -14.08
CA PRO A 333 23.81 10.05 -14.80
C PRO A 333 24.20 11.50 -14.49
N THR A 334 25.48 11.83 -14.67
CA THR A 334 25.96 13.22 -14.63
C THR A 334 26.79 13.50 -15.87
N TRP A 335 26.45 14.56 -16.57
CA TRP A 335 27.14 15.02 -17.78
C TRP A 335 28.10 16.16 -17.47
N PHE A 336 29.32 16.05 -17.98
CA PHE A 336 30.30 17.15 -18.01
C PHE A 336 30.48 17.59 -19.46
N ILE A 337 30.02 18.81 -19.77
CA ILE A 337 29.99 19.34 -21.14
C ILE A 337 30.49 20.79 -21.12
N ASN A 338 31.62 21.09 -21.77
CA ASN A 338 32.18 22.46 -21.84
C ASN A 338 32.29 23.16 -20.45
N GLY A 339 32.64 22.41 -19.40
CA GLY A 339 32.72 22.94 -18.03
C GLY A 339 31.38 23.10 -17.31
N LYS A 340 30.25 22.81 -17.95
CA LYS A 340 28.93 22.69 -17.31
C LYS A 340 28.72 21.28 -16.77
N VAL A 341 28.01 21.18 -15.66
CA VAL A 341 27.59 19.92 -15.04
C VAL A 341 26.07 19.84 -15.14
N LEU A 342 25.54 18.81 -15.79
CA LEU A 342 24.11 18.53 -15.87
C LEU A 342 23.82 17.21 -15.14
N SER A 343 22.86 17.24 -14.21
CA SER A 343 22.50 16.09 -13.38
C SER A 343 21.22 15.43 -13.89
N GLY A 344 21.17 14.10 -13.85
CA GLY A 344 20.06 13.31 -14.38
C GLY A 344 20.18 13.09 -15.89
N ASP A 345 19.32 12.22 -16.44
CA ASP A 345 19.17 12.08 -17.88
C ASP A 345 18.63 13.38 -18.50
N GLN A 346 19.06 13.66 -19.71
CA GLN A 346 18.80 14.90 -20.44
C GLN A 346 18.21 14.58 -21.80
N GLU A 347 17.26 15.39 -22.23
CA GLU A 347 16.80 15.39 -23.62
C GLU A 347 17.99 15.69 -24.57
N LEU A 348 17.97 15.10 -25.77
CA LEU A 348 19.08 15.22 -26.72
C LEU A 348 19.29 16.68 -27.15
N GLU A 349 18.21 17.46 -27.20
CA GLU A 349 18.20 18.90 -27.50
C GLU A 349 18.93 19.71 -26.43
N VAL A 350 18.76 19.36 -25.15
CA VAL A 350 19.46 20.00 -24.03
C VAL A 350 20.96 19.71 -24.10
N LEU A 351 21.33 18.48 -24.44
CA LEU A 351 22.73 18.11 -24.65
C LEU A 351 23.33 18.83 -25.86
N ALA A 352 22.56 19.00 -26.94
CA ALA A 352 22.97 19.76 -28.11
C ALA A 352 23.21 21.24 -27.77
N GLU A 353 22.31 21.88 -27.03
CA GLU A 353 22.47 23.27 -26.59
C GLU A 353 23.68 23.43 -25.65
N ALA A 354 23.82 22.54 -24.67
CA ALA A 354 24.93 22.59 -23.71
C ALA A 354 26.31 22.37 -24.38
N SER A 355 26.35 21.54 -25.43
CA SER A 355 27.57 21.25 -26.20
C SER A 355 27.86 22.25 -27.31
N GLY A 356 26.92 23.16 -27.62
CA GLY A 356 27.00 24.06 -28.76
C GLY A 356 26.91 23.33 -30.10
N PHE A 357 26.26 22.16 -30.13
CA PHE A 357 26.04 21.40 -31.35
C PHE A 357 25.08 22.14 -32.27
N VAL A 358 25.48 22.33 -33.54
CA VAL A 358 24.62 22.84 -34.60
C VAL A 358 24.34 21.68 -35.54
N ALA A 359 23.08 21.25 -35.62
CA ALA A 359 22.69 20.22 -36.55
C ALA A 359 22.82 20.75 -38.00
N GLU A 360 23.73 20.18 -38.78
CA GLU A 360 23.76 20.46 -40.22
C GLU A 360 22.54 19.81 -40.88
N GLY A 361 21.61 20.62 -41.37
CA GLY A 361 20.55 20.14 -42.27
C GLY A 361 19.09 20.46 -41.93
N THR A 362 18.79 21.39 -41.02
CA THR A 362 17.45 22.02 -41.04
C THR A 362 17.48 23.22 -41.98
N GLU A 363 17.33 22.97 -43.28
CA GLU A 363 16.60 23.95 -44.09
C GLU A 363 15.22 24.10 -43.44
N GLN A 364 15.06 25.19 -42.70
CA GLN A 364 13.77 25.68 -42.27
C GLN A 364 12.95 25.96 -43.54
N SER A 365 12.05 25.04 -43.90
CA SER A 365 10.92 25.40 -44.74
C SER A 365 10.08 26.39 -43.94
N LYS A 366 10.21 27.65 -44.34
CA LYS A 366 9.41 28.79 -43.91
C LYS A 366 7.93 28.61 -44.20
#